data_AF-A0A838VIH0-F1
#
_entry.id   AF-A0A838VIH0-F1
#
_cell.length_a   1.000
_cell.length_b   1.000
_cell.length_c   1.000
_cell.angle_alpha   90.00
_cell.angle_beta   90.00
_cell.angle_gamma   90.00
#
_symmetry.space_group_name_H-M   'P 1'
#
loop_
_entity.id
_entity.type
_entity.pdbx_description
1 polymer ?
#
loop_
_entity_poly.entity_id
_entity_poly.type
_entity_poly.pdbx_seq_one_letter_code
_entity_poly.pdbx_strand_id
1 'polypeptide(L)'
;RLSDAGAPRRIVERVVRLAELDGAVGLATLGTRTKTGVLPLTRAFTRLGAALGLDWAQGTAMHLSPTDPWERLLIAGLARDFQQMRLEWLARDTAEPEARVEAWLDAQAPRVAQFRGLVDRARMVAQPSAAMLAQIAGQARVLLGRA
;
A
#
# COMPACT_ATOMS: atom_id res chain seq x y z
N ARG A 1 19.18 -9.58 -1.46
CA ARG A 1 18.94 -10.49 -0.31
C ARG A 1 18.85 -11.96 -0.69
N LEU A 2 17.85 -12.39 -1.47
CA LEU A 2 17.81 -13.80 -1.90
C LEU A 2 19.04 -14.16 -2.75
N SER A 3 19.46 -13.29 -3.66
CA SER A 3 20.70 -13.45 -4.45
C SER A 3 21.95 -13.53 -3.58
N ASP A 4 22.05 -12.68 -2.55
CA ASP A 4 23.20 -12.60 -1.63
C ASP A 4 23.23 -13.78 -0.65
N ALA A 5 22.08 -14.41 -0.39
CA ALA A 5 21.94 -15.65 0.37
C ALA A 5 22.14 -16.92 -0.51
N GLY A 6 22.60 -16.76 -1.75
CA GLY A 6 22.87 -17.86 -2.68
C GLY A 6 21.63 -18.42 -3.39
N ALA A 7 20.47 -17.76 -3.29
CA ALA A 7 19.29 -18.20 -4.02
C ALA A 7 19.50 -18.00 -5.54
N PRO A 8 19.21 -19.02 -6.37
CA PRO A 8 19.29 -18.90 -7.82
C PRO A 8 18.46 -17.72 -8.32
N ARG A 9 19.02 -16.92 -9.24
CA ARG A 9 18.37 -15.70 -9.78
C ARG A 9 16.93 -15.93 -10.22
N ARG A 10 16.65 -17.08 -10.86
CA ARG A 10 15.31 -17.54 -11.28
C ARG A 10 14.28 -17.62 -10.14
N ILE A 11 14.71 -17.94 -8.91
CA ILE A 11 13.83 -18.03 -7.74
C ILE A 11 13.56 -16.63 -7.20
N VAL A 12 14.60 -15.78 -7.13
CA VAL A 12 14.46 -14.37 -6.74
C VAL A 12 13.46 -13.67 -7.64
N GLU A 13 13.62 -13.82 -8.95
CA GLU A 13 12.72 -13.26 -9.97
C GLU A 13 11.28 -13.78 -9.80
N ARG A 14 11.09 -15.07 -9.49
CA ARG A 14 9.75 -15.63 -9.23
C ARG A 14 9.12 -15.12 -7.93
N VAL A 15 9.89 -14.91 -6.87
CA VAL A 15 9.40 -14.39 -5.59
C VAL A 15 9.02 -12.91 -5.72
N VAL A 16 9.85 -12.11 -6.39
CA VAL A 16 9.52 -10.72 -6.74
C VAL A 16 8.25 -10.67 -7.57
N ARG A 17 8.17 -11.51 -8.61
CA ARG A 17 6.98 -11.60 -9.46
C ARG A 17 5.74 -12.04 -8.69
N LEU A 18 5.85 -12.94 -7.72
CA LEU A 18 4.73 -13.36 -6.88
C LEU A 18 4.22 -12.20 -6.00
N ALA A 19 5.13 -11.39 -5.44
CA ALA A 19 4.77 -10.21 -4.66
C ALA A 19 4.11 -9.12 -5.51
N GLU A 20 4.59 -8.90 -6.75
CA GLU A 20 3.96 -8.00 -7.73
C GLU A 20 2.56 -8.51 -8.16
N LEU A 21 2.43 -9.84 -8.32
CA LEU A 21 1.16 -10.48 -8.68
C LEU A 21 0.12 -10.37 -7.56
N ASP A 22 0.51 -10.39 -6.29
CA ASP A 22 -0.44 -10.29 -5.16
C ASP A 22 -1.20 -8.95 -5.17
N GLY A 23 -0.53 -7.86 -5.58
CA GLY A 23 -1.15 -6.56 -5.86
C GLY A 23 -2.13 -6.59 -7.05
N ALA A 24 -1.71 -7.22 -8.14
CA ALA A 24 -2.49 -7.34 -9.36
C ALA A 24 -3.72 -8.26 -9.21
N VAL A 25 -3.62 -9.32 -8.41
CA VAL A 25 -4.72 -10.26 -8.12
C VAL A 25 -5.84 -9.53 -7.41
N GLY A 26 -5.55 -8.71 -6.39
CA GLY A 26 -6.57 -7.94 -5.67
C GLY A 26 -7.37 -7.00 -6.59
N LEU A 27 -6.69 -6.29 -7.50
CA LEU A 27 -7.33 -5.40 -8.46
C LEU A 27 -8.11 -6.16 -9.54
N ALA A 28 -7.58 -7.28 -10.03
CA ALA A 28 -8.27 -8.14 -10.99
C ALA A 28 -9.54 -8.74 -10.37
N THR A 29 -9.46 -9.30 -9.16
CA THR A 29 -10.61 -9.81 -8.41
C THR A 29 -11.65 -8.71 -8.17
N LEU A 30 -11.23 -7.50 -7.81
CA LEU A 30 -12.13 -6.36 -7.63
C LEU A 30 -12.84 -6.00 -8.94
N GLY A 31 -12.09 -5.93 -10.05
CA GLY A 31 -12.63 -5.65 -11.39
C GLY A 31 -13.65 -6.70 -11.83
N THR A 32 -13.34 -7.99 -11.67
CA THR A 32 -14.27 -9.09 -11.99
C THR A 32 -15.55 -9.00 -11.15
N ARG A 33 -15.44 -8.78 -9.84
CA ARG A 33 -16.60 -8.73 -8.93
C ARG A 33 -17.51 -7.53 -9.21
N THR A 34 -16.93 -6.40 -9.60
CA THR A 34 -17.66 -5.13 -9.79
C THR A 34 -18.01 -4.84 -11.24
N LYS A 35 -17.54 -5.67 -12.19
CA LYS A 35 -17.63 -5.43 -13.64
C LYS A 35 -16.97 -4.11 -14.07
N THR A 36 -15.98 -3.65 -13.31
CA THR A 36 -15.20 -2.44 -13.59
C THR A 36 -13.91 -2.82 -14.30
N GLY A 37 -13.48 -2.00 -15.26
CA GLY A 37 -12.21 -2.20 -15.95
C GLY A 37 -11.02 -2.26 -14.98
N VAL A 38 -10.10 -3.20 -15.18
CA VAL A 38 -8.91 -3.34 -14.32
C VAL A 38 -7.98 -2.14 -14.46
N LEU A 39 -7.87 -1.55 -15.65
CA LEU A 39 -7.02 -0.38 -15.90
C LEU A 39 -7.42 0.84 -15.07
N PRO A 40 -8.70 1.32 -15.08
CA PRO A 40 -9.10 2.45 -14.25
C PRO A 40 -8.98 2.15 -12.75
N LEU A 41 -9.26 0.93 -12.30
CA LEU A 41 -9.01 0.52 -10.91
C LEU A 41 -7.53 0.61 -10.53
N THR A 42 -6.63 0.18 -11.42
CA THR A 42 -5.18 0.22 -11.19
C THR A 42 -4.67 1.66 -11.11
N ARG A 43 -5.16 2.53 -12.00
CA ARG A 43 -4.83 3.96 -11.98
C ARG A 43 -5.31 4.62 -10.70
N ALA A 44 -6.57 4.40 -10.31
CA ALA A 44 -7.13 4.91 -9.07
C ALA A 44 -6.35 4.40 -7.83
N PHE A 45 -6.01 3.11 -7.79
CA PHE A 45 -5.21 2.52 -6.70
C PHE A 45 -3.82 3.14 -6.59
N THR A 46 -3.15 3.33 -7.72
CA THR A 46 -1.82 3.95 -7.80
C THR A 46 -1.89 5.41 -7.39
N ARG A 47 -2.88 6.14 -7.91
CA ARG A 47 -3.10 7.56 -7.60
C ARG A 47 -3.37 7.77 -6.11
N LEU A 48 -4.30 7.00 -5.53
CA LEU A 48 -4.59 7.05 -4.09
C LEU A 48 -3.34 6.69 -3.27
N GLY A 49 -2.61 5.65 -3.67
CA GLY A 49 -1.36 5.24 -3.03
C GLY A 49 -0.33 6.36 -2.99
N ALA A 50 -0.02 6.96 -4.14
CA ALA A 50 0.95 8.03 -4.28
C ALA A 50 0.50 9.32 -3.56
N ALA A 51 -0.77 9.69 -3.71
CA ALA A 51 -1.39 10.81 -3.00
C ALA A 51 -1.33 10.61 -1.48
N LEU A 52 -1.26 9.35 -1.04
CA LEU A 52 -1.18 8.98 0.35
C LEU A 52 0.21 8.47 0.78
N GLY A 53 1.25 8.53 -0.06
CA GLY A 53 2.54 7.89 0.23
C GLY A 53 2.45 6.45 0.79
N LEU A 54 1.36 5.73 0.55
CA LEU A 54 1.10 4.38 1.06
C LEU A 54 1.79 3.32 0.20
N ASP A 55 2.04 3.66 -1.06
CA ASP A 55 2.94 2.93 -1.96
C ASP A 55 4.37 2.85 -1.37
N TRP A 56 4.89 3.97 -0.89
CA TRP A 56 6.18 4.02 -0.20
C TRP A 56 6.15 3.25 1.12
N ALA A 57 5.10 3.42 1.93
CA ALA A 57 5.01 2.73 3.23
C ALA A 57 4.95 1.20 3.05
N GLN A 58 4.15 0.73 2.08
CA GLN A 58 4.11 -0.68 1.69
C GLN A 58 5.47 -1.17 1.18
N GLY A 59 6.09 -0.44 0.24
CA GLY A 59 7.42 -0.79 -0.28
C GLY A 59 8.48 -0.83 0.82
N THR A 60 8.41 0.08 1.79
CA THR A 60 9.32 0.08 2.95
C THR A 60 9.11 -1.15 3.81
N ALA A 61 7.86 -1.49 4.14
CA ALA A 61 7.53 -2.71 4.89
C ALA A 61 8.09 -3.96 4.18
N MET A 62 7.89 -4.08 2.86
CA MET A 62 8.38 -5.23 2.09
C MET A 62 9.92 -5.37 2.08
N HIS A 63 10.66 -4.28 2.27
CA HIS A 63 12.13 -4.30 2.27
C HIS A 63 12.76 -4.41 3.67
N LEU A 64 12.00 -4.21 4.74
CA LEU A 64 12.50 -4.42 6.09
C LEU A 64 12.83 -5.90 6.33
N SER A 65 13.88 -6.17 7.09
CA SER A 65 14.24 -7.54 7.48
C SER A 65 14.70 -7.56 8.94
N PRO A 66 13.74 -7.54 9.86
CA PRO A 66 14.03 -7.55 11.28
C PRO A 66 14.48 -8.94 11.73
N THR A 67 15.36 -8.97 12.72
CA THR A 67 15.86 -10.19 13.36
C THR A 67 14.90 -10.72 14.42
N ASP A 68 14.07 -9.85 15.01
CA ASP A 68 13.04 -10.26 15.97
C ASP A 68 11.85 -10.96 15.26
N PRO A 69 11.41 -12.15 15.73
CA PRO A 69 10.28 -12.86 15.14
C PRO A 69 8.95 -12.09 15.17
N TRP A 70 8.67 -11.32 16.22
CA TRP A 70 7.43 -10.57 16.33
C TRP A 70 7.41 -9.37 15.41
N GLU A 71 8.55 -8.69 15.29
CA GLU A 71 8.72 -7.59 14.35
C GLU A 71 8.58 -8.07 12.89
N ARG A 72 9.05 -9.29 12.57
CA ARG A 72 8.79 -9.91 11.25
C ARG A 72 7.29 -10.08 10.98
N LEU A 73 6.55 -10.60 11.95
CA LEU A 73 5.09 -10.79 11.81
C LEU A 73 4.37 -9.45 11.64
N LEU A 74 4.76 -8.44 12.44
CA LEU A 74 4.22 -7.09 12.32
C LEU A 74 4.42 -6.51 10.92
N ILE A 75 5.65 -6.54 10.41
CA ILE A 75 5.98 -5.98 9.09
C ILE A 75 5.25 -6.71 7.95
N ALA A 76 5.18 -8.05 8.01
CA ALA A 76 4.43 -8.83 7.03
C ALA A 76 2.94 -8.45 7.01
N GLY A 77 2.36 -8.21 8.20
CA GLY A 77 1.00 -7.68 8.33
C GLY A 77 0.85 -6.27 7.73
N LEU A 78 1.80 -5.37 8.00
CA LEU A 78 1.74 -3.99 7.54
C LEU A 78 1.76 -3.86 6.01
N ALA A 79 2.61 -4.63 5.32
CA ALA A 79 2.64 -4.61 3.86
C ALA A 79 1.28 -4.98 3.26
N ARG A 80 0.63 -6.00 3.80
CA ARG A 80 -0.72 -6.43 3.39
C ARG A 80 -1.78 -5.40 3.75
N ASP A 81 -1.73 -4.84 4.95
CA ASP A 81 -2.68 -3.83 5.42
C ASP A 81 -2.69 -2.60 4.50
N PHE A 82 -1.53 -2.08 4.08
CA PHE A 82 -1.47 -0.93 3.17
C PHE A 82 -2.11 -1.19 1.82
N GLN A 83 -1.98 -2.40 1.29
CA GLN A 83 -2.66 -2.80 0.07
C GLN A 83 -4.17 -2.94 0.31
N GLN A 84 -4.55 -3.69 1.35
CA GLN A 84 -5.93 -4.01 1.66
C GLN A 84 -6.76 -2.75 1.92
N MET A 85 -6.27 -1.80 2.72
CA MET A 85 -6.98 -0.55 3.00
C MET A 85 -7.30 0.24 1.73
N ARG A 86 -6.40 0.25 0.73
CA ARG A 86 -6.62 0.92 -0.55
C ARG A 86 -7.62 0.18 -1.43
N LEU A 87 -7.52 -1.15 -1.49
CA LEU A 87 -8.49 -1.99 -2.21
C LEU A 87 -9.90 -1.88 -1.62
N GLU A 88 -10.02 -1.92 -0.29
CA GLU A 88 -11.28 -1.77 0.42
C GLU A 88 -11.90 -0.40 0.20
N TRP A 89 -11.08 0.66 0.24
CA TRP A 89 -11.56 2.01 -0.05
C TRP A 89 -12.14 2.10 -1.47
N LEU A 90 -11.43 1.57 -2.48
CA LEU A 90 -11.91 1.50 -3.85
C LEU A 90 -13.17 0.64 -3.98
N ALA A 91 -13.24 -0.48 -3.27
CA ALA A 91 -14.37 -1.41 -3.36
C ALA A 91 -15.72 -0.82 -2.89
N ARG A 92 -15.73 0.30 -2.15
CA ARG A 92 -16.97 0.97 -1.72
C ARG A 92 -17.77 1.57 -2.89
N ASP A 93 -17.08 2.02 -3.93
CA ASP A 93 -17.68 2.52 -5.16
C ASP A 93 -16.66 2.46 -6.30
N THR A 94 -17.02 1.75 -7.35
CA THR A 94 -16.15 1.42 -8.48
C THR A 94 -16.67 1.96 -9.81
N ALA A 95 -17.74 2.76 -9.81
CA ALA A 95 -18.31 3.28 -11.05
C ALA A 95 -17.30 4.13 -11.84
N GLU A 96 -16.72 5.14 -11.18
CA GLU A 96 -15.73 6.05 -11.75
C GLU A 96 -14.52 6.17 -10.80
N PRO A 97 -13.68 5.13 -10.69
CA PRO A 97 -12.73 5.02 -9.58
C PRO A 97 -11.64 6.11 -9.62
N GLU A 98 -11.22 6.55 -10.81
CA GLU A 98 -10.25 7.65 -10.95
C GLU A 98 -10.84 8.98 -10.50
N ALA A 99 -12.03 9.35 -11.01
CA ALA A 99 -12.72 10.57 -10.63
C ALA A 99 -13.07 10.61 -9.14
N ARG A 100 -13.48 9.47 -8.58
CA ARG A 100 -13.78 9.32 -7.15
C ARG A 100 -12.56 9.59 -6.28
N VAL A 101 -11.37 9.12 -6.68
CA VAL A 101 -10.12 9.39 -5.96
C VAL A 101 -9.83 10.89 -5.95
N GLU A 102 -9.89 11.57 -7.10
CA GLU A 102 -9.64 13.02 -7.16
C GLU A 102 -10.63 13.80 -6.31
N ALA A 103 -11.93 13.56 -6.48
CA ALA A 103 -12.97 14.24 -5.71
C ALA A 103 -12.80 14.05 -4.20
N TRP A 104 -12.42 12.85 -3.77
CA TRP A 104 -12.16 12.59 -2.35
C TRP A 104 -10.90 13.28 -1.84
N LEU A 105 -9.81 13.28 -2.64
CA LEU A 105 -8.56 13.96 -2.28
C LEU A 105 -8.78 15.46 -2.10
N ASP A 106 -9.57 16.08 -2.98
CA ASP A 106 -9.96 17.49 -2.88
C ASP A 106 -10.81 17.74 -1.63
N ALA A 107 -11.84 16.92 -1.41
CA ALA A 107 -12.74 17.07 -0.26
C ALA A 107 -12.03 16.87 1.09
N GLN A 108 -10.99 16.04 1.14
CA GLN A 108 -10.23 15.74 2.36
C GLN A 108 -8.86 16.43 2.41
N ALA A 109 -8.61 17.43 1.55
CA ALA A 109 -7.28 18.03 1.37
C ALA A 109 -6.55 18.40 2.68
N PRO A 110 -7.16 19.05 3.69
CA PRO A 110 -6.47 19.36 4.95
C PRO A 110 -6.01 18.12 5.71
N ARG A 111 -6.83 17.06 5.72
CA ARG A 111 -6.54 15.80 6.42
C ARG A 111 -5.52 14.97 5.65
N VAL A 112 -5.62 14.98 4.33
CA VAL A 112 -4.62 14.37 3.45
C VAL A 112 -3.26 15.04 3.64
N ALA A 113 -3.19 16.38 3.71
CA ALA A 113 -1.97 17.13 3.96
C ALA A 113 -1.36 16.81 5.34
N GLN A 114 -2.18 16.79 6.40
CA GLN A 114 -1.73 16.42 7.74
C GLN A 114 -1.16 14.99 7.78
N PHE A 115 -1.86 14.03 7.17
CA PHE A 115 -1.39 12.64 7.09
C PHE A 115 -0.11 12.54 6.23
N ARG A 116 -0.03 13.31 5.14
CA ARG A 116 1.18 13.42 4.29
C ARG A 116 2.39 13.83 5.10
N GLY A 117 2.27 14.89 5.92
CA GLY A 117 3.36 15.36 6.76
C GLY A 117 3.88 14.32 7.75
N LEU A 118 3.02 13.40 8.24
CA LEU A 118 3.48 12.26 9.05
C LEU A 118 4.33 11.29 8.23
N VAL A 119 3.87 10.93 7.02
CA VAL A 119 4.61 10.03 6.11
C VAL A 119 5.93 10.65 5.69
N ASP A 120 5.95 11.95 5.37
CA ASP A 120 7.15 12.65 4.94
C ASP A 120 8.20 12.73 6.06
N ARG A 121 7.79 12.92 7.32
CA ARG A 121 8.74 12.81 8.45
C ARG A 121 9.34 11.42 8.58
N ALA A 122 8.58 10.36 8.36
CA ALA A 122 9.10 9.00 8.38
C ALA A 122 10.07 8.73 7.22
N ARG A 123 9.83 9.32 6.05
CA ARG A 123 10.73 9.25 4.88
C ARG A 123 12.09 9.89 5.11
N MET A 124 12.18 10.89 5.99
CA MET A 124 13.44 11.55 6.34
C MET A 124 14.34 10.68 7.24
N VAL A 125 13.81 9.59 7.80
CA VAL A 125 14.58 8.67 8.64
C VAL A 125 15.31 7.67 7.76
N ALA A 126 16.63 7.55 7.94
CA ALA A 126 17.48 6.67 7.11
C ALA A 126 17.03 5.20 7.13
N GLN A 127 16.53 4.73 8.27
CA GLN A 127 15.94 3.40 8.42
C GLN A 127 14.60 3.51 9.16
N PRO A 128 13.47 3.63 8.44
CA PRO A 128 12.15 3.66 9.06
C PRO A 128 11.89 2.36 9.83
N SER A 129 11.41 2.47 11.07
CA SER A 129 11.15 1.30 11.92
C SER A 129 9.76 0.68 11.68
N ALA A 130 9.57 -0.57 12.13
CA ALA A 130 8.26 -1.21 12.11
C ALA A 130 7.21 -0.40 12.87
N ALA A 131 7.59 0.23 13.99
CA ALA A 131 6.71 1.08 14.78
C ALA A 131 6.26 2.35 14.01
N MET A 132 7.15 2.98 13.24
CA MET A 132 6.78 4.11 12.38
C MET A 132 5.75 3.69 11.32
N LEU A 133 5.98 2.55 10.67
CA LEU A 133 5.05 2.02 9.68
C LEU A 133 3.70 1.61 10.30
N ALA A 134 3.71 1.04 11.51
CA ALA A 134 2.50 0.72 12.26
C ALA A 134 1.68 1.96 12.59
N GLN A 135 2.35 3.04 13.02
CA GLN A 135 1.68 4.32 13.26
C GLN A 135 1.07 4.90 11.99
N ILE A 136 1.78 4.83 10.86
CA ILE A 136 1.25 5.26 9.55
C ILE A 136 0.04 4.42 9.18
N ALA A 137 0.07 3.09 9.35
CA ALA A 137 -1.05 2.21 9.06
C ALA A 137 -2.28 2.54 9.93
N GLY A 138 -2.09 2.78 11.22
CA GLY A 138 -3.16 3.21 12.12
C GLY A 138 -3.83 4.50 11.67
N GLN A 139 -3.05 5.52 11.32
CA GLN A 139 -3.58 6.80 10.83
C GLN A 139 -4.23 6.68 9.45
N ALA A 140 -3.66 5.87 8.55
CA ALA A 140 -4.24 5.59 7.24
C ALA A 140 -5.61 4.95 7.36
N ARG A 141 -5.77 3.97 8.26
CA ARG A 141 -7.04 3.29 8.53
C ARG A 141 -8.13 4.25 8.98
N VAL A 142 -7.78 5.20 9.87
CA VAL A 142 -8.72 6.25 10.32
C VAL A 142 -9.08 7.21 9.19
N LEU A 143 -8.10 7.64 8.39
CA LEU A 143 -8.32 8.56 7.29
C LEU A 143 -9.23 7.94 6.21
N LEU A 144 -8.92 6.72 5.77
CA LEU A 144 -9.66 5.98 4.76
C LEU A 144 -10.98 5.42 5.30
N GLY A 145 -11.12 5.19 6.60
CA GLY A 145 -12.34 4.68 7.23
C GLY A 145 -13.46 5.71 7.36
N ARG A 146 -13.13 7.00 7.41
CA ARG A 146 -14.11 8.11 7.55
C ARG A 146 -14.57 8.70 6.21
N ALA A 147 -14.36 7.95 5.12
CA ALA A 147 -14.59 8.36 3.75
C ALA A 147 -15.82 7.67 3.15
#